data_AF-G5AL91-F1
#
_entry.id   AF-G5AL91-F1
#
_cell.length_a   1.000
_cell.length_b   1.000
_cell.length_c   1.000
_cell.angle_alpha   90.00
_cell.angle_beta   90.00
_cell.angle_gamma   90.00
#
_symmetry.space_group_name_H-M   'P 1'
#
loop_
_entity.id
_entity.type
_entity.pdbx_description
1 polymer ?
#
loop_
_entity_poly.entity_id
_entity_poly.type
_entity_poly.pdbx_seq_one_letter_code
_entity_poly.pdbx_strand_id
1 'polypeptide(L)'
;MKTTTKSKPTRERKRLINIVVIGHVDSGKSTTTGHLIYKCGGIDKRTIEKFEKEAAEMGKGSFKYAWVLDKLKAELECVITIDILLWKFETSKYYATITDAPGHRDFIKDMITGTSQADCAVLIVAAGVGEFEAGISKNRQTHEHALLAYTLGVKQLIVGMVTRKDGNASGTILLEALDCILPPTHPIDKPLRLPLQDVYKIGGIGKPMCVESFSDYPPLGRFAVRNMRQTVAVGVIKAMDKKAAGAGKVTKSAQKAQKAKSISPQHLPPQS
;
A
#
# COMPACT_ATOMS: atom_id res chain seq x y z
N MET A 1 31.95 -15.62 -43.01
CA MET A 1 31.57 -14.79 -41.85
C MET A 1 30.07 -14.96 -41.59
N LYS A 2 29.69 -15.75 -40.57
CA LYS A 2 28.29 -15.88 -40.16
C LYS A 2 28.00 -14.79 -39.13
N THR A 3 27.17 -13.83 -39.50
CA THR A 3 26.66 -12.78 -38.62
C THR A 3 25.71 -13.39 -37.59
N THR A 4 26.21 -13.66 -36.39
CA THR A 4 25.38 -13.98 -35.22
C THR A 4 24.57 -12.74 -34.83
N THR A 5 23.30 -12.72 -35.24
CA THR A 5 22.28 -11.83 -34.70
C THR A 5 22.14 -12.10 -33.20
N LYS A 6 22.63 -11.17 -32.36
CA LYS A 6 22.32 -11.13 -30.93
C LYS A 6 20.81 -10.99 -30.78
N SER A 7 20.13 -12.04 -30.32
CA SER A 7 18.74 -11.97 -29.88
C SER A 7 18.62 -10.91 -28.79
N LYS A 8 17.79 -9.88 -29.02
CA LYS A 8 17.39 -8.95 -27.95
C LYS A 8 16.79 -9.77 -26.81
N PRO A 9 17.15 -9.52 -25.54
CA PRO A 9 16.53 -10.22 -24.43
C PRO A 9 15.05 -9.87 -24.42
N THR A 10 14.20 -10.87 -24.60
CA THR A 10 12.76 -10.76 -24.41
C THR A 10 12.56 -10.27 -22.98
N ARG A 11 12.16 -9.00 -22.79
CA ARG A 11 11.83 -8.47 -21.45
C ARG A 11 10.65 -9.28 -20.93
N GLU A 12 10.94 -10.28 -20.12
CA GLU A 12 9.94 -11.03 -19.37
C GLU A 12 9.07 -10.01 -18.61
N ARG A 13 7.75 -10.11 -18.74
CA ARG A 13 6.84 -9.12 -18.17
C ARG A 13 6.94 -9.19 -16.64
N LYS A 14 7.60 -8.22 -16.02
CA LYS A 14 7.72 -8.10 -14.55
C LYS A 14 6.32 -8.21 -13.92
N ARG A 15 6.22 -9.02 -12.87
CA ARG A 15 4.95 -9.25 -12.16
C ARG A 15 4.72 -8.18 -11.11
N LEU A 16 3.46 -7.93 -10.77
CA LEU A 16 3.12 -7.04 -9.65
C LEU A 16 3.22 -7.82 -8.34
N ILE A 17 3.71 -7.17 -7.30
CA ILE A 17 3.74 -7.72 -5.95
C ILE A 17 3.46 -6.63 -4.92
N ASN A 18 2.68 -6.95 -3.91
CA ASN A 18 2.43 -6.10 -2.75
C ASN A 18 3.20 -6.65 -1.54
N ILE A 19 4.00 -5.80 -0.92
CA ILE A 19 4.88 -6.14 0.19
C ILE A 19 4.48 -5.28 1.39
N VAL A 20 4.27 -5.88 2.55
CA VAL A 20 4.07 -5.14 3.81
C VAL A 20 5.31 -5.23 4.70
N VAL A 21 5.71 -4.11 5.29
CA VAL A 21 6.81 -4.05 6.26
C VAL A 21 6.23 -4.00 7.67
N ILE A 22 6.57 -4.99 8.49
CA ILE A 22 6.02 -5.18 9.82
C ILE A 22 7.14 -5.34 10.85
N GLY A 23 6.82 -5.19 12.14
CA GLY A 23 7.79 -5.32 13.24
C GLY A 23 7.49 -4.40 14.43
N HIS A 24 8.30 -4.50 15.49
CA HIS A 24 8.14 -3.72 16.73
C HIS A 24 8.28 -2.21 16.50
N VAL A 25 7.80 -1.38 17.44
CA VAL A 25 8.18 0.03 17.53
C VAL A 25 9.71 0.15 17.62
N ASP A 26 10.27 1.18 16.99
CA ASP A 26 11.71 1.46 16.94
C ASP A 26 12.62 0.40 16.31
N SER A 27 12.04 -0.65 15.69
CA SER A 27 12.84 -1.68 15.00
C SER A 27 13.50 -1.18 13.71
N GLY A 28 13.16 0.04 13.25
CA GLY A 28 13.73 0.64 12.06
C GLY A 28 12.99 0.32 10.76
N LYS A 29 11.70 -0.05 10.82
CA LYS A 29 10.83 -0.32 9.66
C LYS A 29 10.89 0.81 8.61
N SER A 30 10.42 1.99 8.97
CA SER A 30 10.33 3.15 8.08
C SER A 30 11.70 3.59 7.57
N THR A 31 12.73 3.56 8.41
CA THR A 31 14.11 3.85 8.01
C THR A 31 14.61 2.86 6.95
N THR A 32 14.38 1.56 7.15
CA THR A 32 14.79 0.51 6.20
C THR A 32 14.02 0.61 4.89
N THR A 33 12.70 0.81 4.97
CA THR A 33 11.81 1.02 3.82
C THR A 33 12.24 2.25 3.01
N GLY A 34 12.44 3.40 3.66
CA GLY A 34 12.86 4.63 3.00
C GLY A 34 14.24 4.51 2.35
N HIS A 35 15.18 3.83 3.01
CA HIS A 35 16.51 3.58 2.45
C HIS A 35 16.45 2.63 1.23
N LEU A 36 15.58 1.61 1.27
CA LEU A 36 15.34 0.72 0.13
C LEU A 36 14.79 1.50 -1.06
N ILE A 37 13.78 2.36 -0.85
CA ILE A 37 13.18 3.17 -1.92
C ILE A 37 14.23 4.10 -2.53
N TYR A 38 15.05 4.75 -1.70
CA TYR A 38 16.14 5.60 -2.16
C TYR A 38 17.14 4.82 -3.04
N LYS A 39 17.59 3.64 -2.59
CA LYS A 39 18.50 2.79 -3.38
C LYS A 39 17.90 2.29 -4.69
N CYS A 40 16.59 2.06 -4.73
CA CYS A 40 15.89 1.65 -5.95
C CYS A 40 15.60 2.83 -6.90
N GLY A 41 16.08 4.04 -6.57
CA GLY A 41 15.87 5.23 -7.40
C GLY A 41 14.43 5.77 -7.34
N GLY A 42 13.64 5.38 -6.34
CA GLY A 42 12.29 5.89 -6.15
C GLY A 42 12.24 7.33 -5.64
N ILE A 43 13.36 7.86 -5.15
CA ILE A 43 13.50 9.22 -4.60
C ILE A 43 14.77 9.87 -5.16
N ASP A 44 14.63 11.09 -5.65
CA ASP A 44 15.75 11.89 -6.13
C ASP A 44 16.69 12.31 -4.99
N LYS A 45 17.99 12.37 -5.30
CA LYS A 45 19.04 12.77 -4.36
C LYS A 45 18.79 14.15 -3.72
N ARG A 46 18.23 15.10 -4.47
CA ARG A 46 17.90 16.44 -3.96
C ARG A 46 16.82 16.42 -2.88
N THR A 47 15.85 15.53 -3.04
CA THR A 47 14.73 15.40 -2.10
C THR A 47 15.19 14.80 -0.78
N ILE A 48 16.09 13.79 -0.83
CA ILE A 48 16.64 13.22 0.41
C ILE A 48 17.56 14.22 1.13
N GLU A 49 18.36 15.01 0.41
CA GLU A 49 19.19 16.08 1.01
C GLU A 49 18.33 17.15 1.69
N LYS A 50 17.18 17.49 1.10
CA LYS A 50 16.20 18.38 1.72
C LYS A 50 15.66 17.80 3.02
N PHE A 51 15.21 16.55 3.02
CA PHE A 51 14.69 15.89 4.22
C PHE A 51 15.76 15.72 5.30
N GLU A 52 17.01 15.46 4.92
CA GLU A 52 18.14 15.41 5.85
C GLU A 52 18.35 16.74 6.57
N LYS A 53 18.25 17.85 5.84
CA LYS A 53 18.35 19.19 6.42
C LYS A 53 17.19 19.49 7.37
N GLU A 54 15.95 19.23 6.95
CA GLU A 54 14.76 19.46 7.80
C GLU A 54 14.78 18.58 9.05
N ALA A 55 15.20 17.31 8.92
CA ALA A 55 15.35 16.41 10.06
C ALA A 55 16.44 16.86 11.02
N ALA A 56 17.57 17.38 10.50
CA ALA A 56 18.64 17.93 11.33
C ALA A 56 18.22 19.19 12.10
N GLU A 57 17.44 20.07 11.47
CA GLU A 57 16.86 21.27 12.12
C GLU A 57 15.94 20.91 13.30
N MET A 58 15.26 19.76 13.23
CA MET A 58 14.43 19.23 14.32
C MET A 58 15.19 18.35 15.32
N GLY A 59 16.53 18.27 15.25
CA GLY A 59 17.35 17.44 16.13
C GLY A 59 17.21 15.93 15.88
N LYS A 60 16.65 15.53 14.73
CA LYS A 60 16.33 14.15 14.34
C LYS A 60 17.06 13.71 13.06
N GLY A 61 18.27 14.25 12.83
CA GLY A 61 19.03 14.03 11.58
C GLY A 61 19.29 12.56 11.22
N SER A 62 19.35 11.66 12.21
CA SER A 62 19.51 10.21 11.99
C SER A 62 18.30 9.53 11.32
N PHE A 63 17.14 10.18 11.26
CA PHE A 63 15.88 9.63 10.73
C PHE A 63 15.56 10.07 9.29
N LYS A 64 16.53 10.61 8.55
CA LYS A 64 16.32 11.15 7.18
C LYS A 64 15.59 10.21 6.22
N TYR A 65 15.77 8.90 6.36
CA TYR A 65 15.07 7.92 5.51
C TYR A 65 13.64 7.63 5.98
N ALA A 66 13.34 7.73 7.27
CA ALA A 66 11.96 7.59 7.77
C ALA A 66 11.09 8.77 7.32
N TRP A 67 11.66 9.98 7.25
CA TRP A 67 11.01 11.21 6.79
C TRP A 67 10.49 11.16 5.34
N VAL A 68 11.03 10.26 4.52
CA VAL A 68 10.51 9.98 3.18
C VAL A 68 9.07 9.47 3.25
N LEU A 69 8.78 8.70 4.27
CA LEU A 69 7.51 8.03 4.49
C LEU A 69 6.62 8.94 5.36
N ASP A 70 7.13 9.41 6.49
CA ASP A 70 6.37 10.17 7.49
C ASP A 70 5.93 11.54 6.94
N LYS A 71 4.65 11.64 6.54
CA LYS A 71 4.07 12.89 5.99
C LYS A 71 3.20 13.62 7.00
N LEU A 72 2.81 12.97 8.10
CA LEU A 72 2.04 13.60 9.15
C LEU A 72 2.94 14.33 10.14
N LYS A 73 2.52 15.53 10.55
CA LYS A 73 3.21 16.27 11.63
C LYS A 73 3.33 15.44 12.92
N ALA A 74 2.29 14.66 13.24
CA ALA A 74 2.29 13.77 14.39
C ALA A 74 3.30 12.60 14.26
N GLU A 75 3.49 12.05 13.06
CA GLU A 75 4.52 11.02 12.81
C GLU A 75 5.91 11.60 13.02
N LEU A 76 6.15 12.81 12.49
CA LEU A 76 7.42 13.51 12.60
C LEU A 76 7.75 13.93 14.04
N GLU A 77 6.76 14.36 14.82
CA GLU A 77 6.93 14.79 16.21
C GLU A 77 7.16 13.59 17.15
N CYS A 78 6.39 12.51 16.98
CA CYS A 78 6.46 11.32 17.85
C CYS A 78 7.44 10.24 17.36
N VAL A 79 7.98 10.35 16.14
CA VAL A 79 8.88 9.36 15.50
C VAL A 79 8.25 7.97 15.44
N ILE A 80 6.97 7.91 15.09
CA ILE A 80 6.23 6.67 14.90
C ILE A 80 5.45 6.76 13.60
N THR A 81 5.35 5.65 12.86
CA THR A 81 4.43 5.54 11.73
C THR A 81 3.01 5.42 12.27
N ILE A 82 2.09 6.21 11.72
CA ILE A 82 0.67 6.25 12.12
C ILE A 82 -0.21 5.79 10.96
N ASP A 83 0.02 6.31 9.76
CA ASP A 83 -0.73 5.95 8.54
C ASP A 83 0.10 5.06 7.61
N ILE A 84 -0.60 4.21 6.87
CA ILE A 84 0.02 3.33 5.89
C ILE A 84 0.44 4.13 4.65
N LEU A 85 1.72 4.04 4.30
CA LEU A 85 2.24 4.64 3.07
C LEU A 85 2.54 3.58 2.03
N LEU A 86 1.97 3.79 0.84
CA LEU A 86 2.17 2.98 -0.34
C LEU A 86 3.21 3.64 -1.23
N TRP A 87 4.33 2.95 -1.45
CA TRP A 87 5.37 3.36 -2.38
C TRP A 87 5.59 2.31 -3.44
N LYS A 88 5.86 2.74 -4.67
CA LYS A 88 6.15 1.85 -5.79
C LYS A 88 7.61 1.93 -6.17
N PHE A 89 8.22 0.78 -6.39
CA PHE A 89 9.59 0.67 -6.87
C PHE A 89 9.74 -0.58 -7.76
N GLU A 90 10.86 -0.68 -8.45
CA GLU A 90 11.15 -1.79 -9.34
C GLU A 90 12.31 -2.62 -8.80
N THR A 91 12.15 -3.93 -8.83
CA THR A 91 13.27 -4.87 -8.66
C THR A 91 13.65 -5.45 -10.03
N SER A 92 14.55 -6.45 -10.05
CA SER A 92 14.89 -7.13 -11.30
C SER A 92 13.68 -7.90 -11.86
N LYS A 93 12.86 -8.51 -10.99
CA LYS A 93 11.76 -9.41 -11.35
C LYS A 93 10.35 -8.82 -11.16
N TYR A 94 10.20 -7.85 -10.27
CA TYR A 94 8.89 -7.36 -9.83
C TYR A 94 8.70 -5.84 -9.98
N TYR A 95 7.46 -5.45 -10.25
CA TYR A 95 6.90 -4.14 -9.95
C TYR A 95 6.32 -4.20 -8.54
N ALA A 96 7.08 -3.70 -7.56
CA ALA A 96 6.75 -3.85 -6.15
C ALA A 96 6.02 -2.62 -5.62
N THR A 97 4.96 -2.84 -4.87
CA THR A 97 4.35 -1.84 -4.00
C THR A 97 4.70 -2.21 -2.56
N ILE A 98 5.42 -1.34 -1.87
CA ILE A 98 5.76 -1.51 -0.45
C ILE A 98 4.82 -0.68 0.42
N THR A 99 4.39 -1.29 1.51
CA THR A 99 3.44 -0.78 2.48
C THR A 99 4.15 -0.71 3.82
N ASP A 100 4.45 0.49 4.31
CA ASP A 100 5.03 0.65 5.65
C ASP A 100 3.90 0.57 6.68
N ALA A 101 3.92 -0.45 7.55
CA ALA A 101 2.88 -0.66 8.56
C ALA A 101 3.33 -0.13 9.92
N PRO A 102 2.40 0.45 10.70
CA PRO A 102 2.73 1.01 11.99
C PRO A 102 3.17 -0.06 12.99
N GLY A 103 4.14 0.34 13.83
CA GLY A 103 4.66 -0.51 14.89
C GLY A 103 3.79 -0.49 16.14
N HIS A 104 3.17 0.66 16.47
CA HIS A 104 2.53 0.88 17.76
C HIS A 104 1.20 0.11 17.91
N ARG A 105 0.88 -0.33 19.13
CA ARG A 105 -0.31 -1.16 19.41
C ARG A 105 -1.61 -0.44 19.07
N ASP A 106 -1.67 0.86 19.34
CA ASP A 106 -2.87 1.67 19.08
C ASP A 106 -3.24 1.75 17.59
N PHE A 107 -2.27 1.46 16.70
CA PHE A 107 -2.44 1.50 15.24
C PHE A 107 -2.45 0.10 14.62
N ILE A 108 -2.67 -0.96 15.40
CA ILE A 108 -2.69 -2.34 14.88
C ILE A 108 -3.81 -2.56 13.85
N LYS A 109 -4.91 -1.83 13.97
CA LYS A 109 -6.00 -1.82 12.96
C LYS A 109 -5.48 -1.40 11.59
N ASP A 110 -4.57 -0.43 11.56
CA ASP A 110 -4.01 0.11 10.33
C ASP A 110 -3.00 -0.91 9.78
N MET A 111 -2.18 -1.53 10.63
CA MET A 111 -1.36 -2.68 10.23
C MET A 111 -2.17 -3.82 9.58
N ILE A 112 -3.33 -4.19 10.13
CA ILE A 112 -4.21 -5.22 9.56
C ILE A 112 -4.70 -4.83 8.16
N THR A 113 -5.15 -3.59 7.98
CA THR A 113 -5.64 -3.13 6.66
C THR A 113 -4.54 -3.14 5.60
N GLY A 114 -3.32 -2.76 5.95
CA GLY A 114 -2.17 -2.81 5.04
C GLY A 114 -1.73 -4.24 4.72
N THR A 115 -1.74 -5.10 5.74
CA THR A 115 -1.35 -6.52 5.60
C THR A 115 -2.35 -7.32 4.79
N SER A 116 -3.65 -6.99 4.86
CA SER A 116 -4.71 -7.67 4.10
C SER A 116 -4.54 -7.58 2.57
N GLN A 117 -3.75 -6.62 2.09
CA GLN A 117 -3.49 -6.39 0.66
C GLN A 117 -2.13 -6.95 0.21
N ALA A 118 -1.35 -7.52 1.13
CA ALA A 118 0.02 -7.95 0.89
C ALA A 118 0.09 -9.39 0.38
N ASP A 119 0.99 -9.62 -0.57
CA ASP A 119 1.35 -10.95 -1.07
C ASP A 119 2.50 -11.56 -0.25
N CYS A 120 3.38 -10.69 0.28
CA CYS A 120 4.55 -11.04 1.09
C CYS A 120 4.71 -10.02 2.23
N ALA A 121 5.32 -10.44 3.33
CA ALA A 121 5.71 -9.56 4.43
C ALA A 121 7.22 -9.51 4.60
N VAL A 122 7.73 -8.36 5.02
CA VAL A 122 9.09 -8.15 5.51
C VAL A 122 9.01 -7.81 6.99
N LEU A 123 9.47 -8.71 7.85
CA LEU A 123 9.54 -8.51 9.29
C LEU A 123 10.90 -7.92 9.67
N ILE A 124 10.88 -6.69 10.17
CA ILE A 124 12.09 -6.00 10.64
C ILE A 124 12.27 -6.21 12.13
N VAL A 125 13.42 -6.79 12.48
CA VAL A 125 13.82 -7.12 13.85
C VAL A 125 15.10 -6.36 14.18
N ALA A 126 15.07 -5.56 15.25
CA ALA A 126 16.27 -4.93 15.78
C ALA A 126 17.17 -5.96 16.45
N ALA A 127 18.46 -5.91 16.13
CA ALA A 127 19.50 -6.78 16.70
C ALA A 127 20.21 -6.15 17.91
N GLY A 128 19.80 -4.95 18.34
CA GLY A 128 20.37 -4.28 19.51
C GLY A 128 20.06 -5.05 20.79
N VAL A 129 21.03 -5.11 21.70
CA VAL A 129 20.84 -5.69 23.04
C VAL A 129 19.78 -4.86 23.78
N GLY A 130 18.75 -5.53 24.31
CA GLY A 130 17.58 -4.92 24.92
C GLY A 130 16.45 -4.64 23.92
N GLU A 131 16.77 -4.23 22.69
CA GLU A 131 15.78 -3.98 21.63
C GLU A 131 15.23 -5.30 21.05
N PHE A 132 16.10 -6.30 20.89
CA PHE A 132 15.71 -7.64 20.42
C PHE A 132 14.79 -8.34 21.42
N GLU A 133 15.18 -8.36 22.70
CA GLU A 133 14.41 -8.97 23.78
C GLU A 133 13.10 -8.23 23.99
N ALA A 134 13.12 -6.89 23.87
CA ALA A 134 11.89 -6.10 23.81
C ALA A 134 11.04 -6.48 22.59
N GLY A 135 11.61 -6.76 21.42
CA GLY A 135 10.83 -7.19 20.26
C GLY A 135 10.15 -8.55 20.41
N ILE A 136 10.85 -9.54 21.00
CA ILE A 136 10.47 -10.97 21.02
C ILE A 136 9.73 -11.42 22.29
N SER A 137 9.67 -10.58 23.32
CA SER A 137 8.98 -10.94 24.57
C SER A 137 7.51 -11.34 24.35
N LYS A 138 6.96 -12.20 25.22
CA LYS A 138 5.63 -12.82 25.09
C LYS A 138 4.47 -11.85 24.81
N ASN A 139 4.60 -10.59 25.21
CA ASN A 139 3.58 -9.55 25.04
C ASN A 139 4.01 -8.44 24.07
N ARG A 140 4.83 -8.72 23.07
CA ARG A 140 5.38 -7.68 22.19
C ARG A 140 4.97 -7.85 20.73
N GLN A 141 5.03 -6.73 20.01
CA GLN A 141 4.39 -6.56 18.71
C GLN A 141 5.01 -7.42 17.60
N THR A 142 6.27 -7.84 17.71
CA THR A 142 6.92 -8.63 16.64
C THR A 142 6.19 -9.96 16.42
N HIS A 143 5.88 -10.67 17.51
CA HIS A 143 5.15 -11.93 17.46
C HIS A 143 3.69 -11.70 17.04
N GLU A 144 3.05 -10.67 17.58
CA GLU A 144 1.67 -10.28 17.24
C GLU A 144 1.52 -9.94 15.75
N HIS A 145 2.43 -9.14 15.20
CA HIS A 145 2.43 -8.76 13.79
C HIS A 145 2.69 -9.94 12.86
N ALA A 146 3.63 -10.83 13.22
CA ALA A 146 3.89 -12.04 12.44
C ALA A 146 2.66 -12.98 12.44
N LEU A 147 2.00 -13.15 13.59
CA LEU A 147 0.80 -13.97 13.73
C LEU A 147 -0.38 -13.39 12.93
N LEU A 148 -0.57 -12.07 12.98
CA LEU A 148 -1.60 -11.38 12.19
C LEU A 148 -1.35 -11.53 10.69
N ALA A 149 -0.10 -11.36 10.23
CA ALA A 149 0.25 -11.56 8.83
C ALA A 149 -0.05 -12.99 8.34
N TYR A 150 0.30 -13.99 9.14
CA TYR A 150 -0.03 -15.39 8.85
C TYR A 150 -1.55 -15.62 8.78
N THR A 151 -2.30 -15.07 9.74
CA THR A 151 -3.77 -15.20 9.81
C THR A 151 -4.46 -14.54 8.62
N LEU A 152 -3.91 -13.44 8.10
CA LEU A 152 -4.41 -12.73 6.93
C LEU A 152 -4.03 -13.41 5.60
N GLY A 153 -3.28 -14.52 5.64
CA GLY A 153 -2.94 -15.31 4.47
C GLY A 153 -1.61 -14.95 3.81
N VAL A 154 -0.78 -14.12 4.45
CA VAL A 154 0.57 -13.83 3.97
C VAL A 154 1.47 -15.03 4.30
N LYS A 155 1.74 -15.86 3.27
CA LYS A 155 2.49 -17.12 3.42
C LYS A 155 4.00 -16.96 3.27
N GLN A 156 4.45 -15.85 2.66
CA GLN A 156 5.86 -15.58 2.42
C GLN A 156 6.31 -14.45 3.33
N LEU A 157 7.33 -14.73 4.14
CA LEU A 157 7.87 -13.82 5.14
C LEU A 157 9.39 -13.74 4.99
N ILE A 158 9.91 -12.54 4.78
CA ILE A 158 11.35 -12.25 4.82
C ILE A 158 11.64 -11.60 6.17
N VAL A 159 12.65 -12.07 6.88
CA VAL A 159 13.07 -11.47 8.16
C VAL A 159 14.34 -10.66 7.93
N GLY A 160 14.26 -9.35 8.14
CA GLY A 160 15.39 -8.44 8.08
C GLY A 160 15.90 -8.11 9.48
N MET A 161 17.14 -8.52 9.78
CA MET A 161 17.81 -8.09 11.01
C MET A 161 18.52 -6.75 10.79
N VAL A 162 18.20 -5.76 11.62
CA VAL A 162 18.77 -4.42 11.54
C VAL A 162 19.71 -4.20 12.72
N THR A 163 20.96 -3.86 12.43
CA THR A 163 21.96 -3.44 13.42
C THR A 163 22.15 -1.93 13.34
N ARG A 164 22.22 -1.26 14.50
CA ARG A 164 22.54 0.19 14.58
C ARG A 164 24.05 0.47 14.57
N LYS A 165 24.88 -0.57 14.47
CA LYS A 165 26.35 -0.47 14.40
C LYS A 165 26.83 -0.84 13.01
N ASP A 166 27.86 -0.14 12.54
CA ASP A 166 28.61 -0.52 11.36
C ASP A 166 29.25 -1.88 11.61
N GLY A 167 28.92 -2.84 10.74
CA GLY A 167 29.36 -4.22 10.86
C GLY A 167 29.43 -4.86 9.48
N ASN A 168 30.34 -5.80 9.31
CA ASN A 168 30.47 -6.54 8.07
C ASN A 168 29.47 -7.70 8.10
N ALA A 169 28.33 -7.55 7.43
CA ALA A 169 27.32 -8.60 7.31
C ALA A 169 27.51 -9.35 5.98
N SER A 170 27.59 -10.68 6.05
CA SER A 170 27.59 -11.56 4.88
C SER A 170 26.23 -12.25 4.76
N GLY A 171 25.64 -12.24 3.58
CA GLY A 171 24.33 -12.84 3.33
C GLY A 171 23.61 -12.23 2.14
N THR A 172 22.42 -12.74 1.87
CA THR A 172 21.54 -12.23 0.81
C THR A 172 21.07 -10.82 1.14
N ILE A 173 21.26 -9.89 0.21
CA ILE A 173 20.74 -8.52 0.40
C ILE A 173 19.21 -8.51 0.31
N LEU A 174 18.57 -7.55 0.97
CA LEU A 174 17.11 -7.46 0.98
C LEU A 174 16.50 -7.46 -0.44
N LEU A 175 17.16 -6.82 -1.40
CA LEU A 175 16.67 -6.77 -2.79
C LEU A 175 16.71 -8.15 -3.48
N GLU A 176 17.76 -8.94 -3.25
CA GLU A 176 17.86 -10.32 -3.73
C GLU A 176 16.82 -11.21 -3.05
N ALA A 177 16.60 -11.03 -1.74
CA ALA A 177 15.57 -11.75 -1.01
C ALA A 177 14.16 -11.46 -1.57
N LEU A 178 13.89 -10.21 -1.98
CA LEU A 178 12.65 -9.83 -2.65
C LEU A 178 12.49 -10.51 -4.03
N ASP A 179 13.58 -10.65 -4.80
CA ASP A 179 13.54 -11.33 -6.10
C ASP A 179 13.34 -12.86 -5.97
N CYS A 180 13.74 -13.42 -4.83
CA CYS A 180 13.48 -14.83 -4.48
C CYS A 180 12.03 -15.11 -4.08
N ILE A 181 11.18 -14.10 -3.87
CA ILE A 181 9.76 -14.31 -3.57
C ILE A 181 9.10 -15.08 -4.71
N LEU A 182 8.26 -16.06 -4.36
CA LEU A 182 7.43 -16.77 -5.32
C LEU A 182 6.27 -15.85 -5.75
N PRO A 183 6.00 -15.74 -7.05
CA PRO A 183 4.98 -14.83 -7.54
C PRO A 183 3.58 -15.27 -7.05
N PRO A 184 2.76 -14.35 -6.54
CA PRO A 184 1.41 -14.67 -6.12
C PRO A 184 0.54 -15.09 -7.31
N THR A 185 -0.43 -15.97 -7.05
CA THR A 185 -1.45 -16.34 -8.04
C THR A 185 -2.61 -15.36 -7.95
N HIS A 186 -2.78 -14.50 -8.95
CA HIS A 186 -3.94 -13.59 -9.00
C HIS A 186 -5.16 -14.31 -9.60
N PRO A 187 -6.29 -14.42 -8.87
CA PRO A 187 -7.47 -15.13 -9.33
C PRO A 187 -8.24 -14.30 -10.36
N ILE A 188 -7.82 -14.35 -11.63
CA ILE A 188 -8.47 -13.65 -12.74
C ILE A 188 -9.80 -14.29 -13.16
N ASP A 189 -10.00 -15.57 -12.87
CA ASP A 189 -11.20 -16.34 -13.24
C ASP A 189 -12.33 -16.24 -12.22
N LYS A 190 -12.10 -15.53 -11.09
CA LYS A 190 -13.09 -15.36 -10.03
C LYS A 190 -13.82 -14.01 -10.19
N PRO A 191 -15.05 -13.86 -9.65
CA PRO A 191 -15.76 -12.59 -9.66
C PRO A 191 -14.93 -11.48 -8.99
N LEU A 192 -14.92 -10.30 -9.61
CA LEU A 192 -14.19 -9.13 -9.11
C LEU A 192 -14.69 -8.74 -7.71
N ARG A 193 -13.78 -8.72 -6.74
CA ARG A 193 -14.00 -8.16 -5.40
C ARG A 193 -12.91 -7.14 -5.12
N LEU A 194 -13.30 -5.96 -4.67
CA LEU A 194 -12.37 -4.87 -4.37
C LEU A 194 -12.71 -4.29 -2.99
N PRO A 195 -11.97 -4.64 -1.92
CA PRO A 195 -12.13 -3.99 -0.63
C PRO A 195 -11.71 -2.53 -0.73
N LEU A 196 -12.56 -1.62 -0.24
CA LEU A 196 -12.24 -0.19 -0.19
C LEU A 196 -11.42 0.09 1.06
N GLN A 197 -10.20 0.60 0.88
CA GLN A 197 -9.34 1.01 1.99
C GLN A 197 -9.76 2.39 2.55
N ASP A 198 -10.02 3.35 1.66
CA ASP A 198 -10.41 4.71 2.02
C ASP A 198 -11.35 5.31 0.97
N VAL A 199 -12.10 6.34 1.38
CA VAL A 199 -12.95 7.12 0.49
C VAL A 199 -12.61 8.60 0.60
N TYR A 200 -12.15 9.18 -0.52
CA TYR A 200 -11.78 10.58 -0.62
C TYR A 200 -12.70 11.32 -1.59
N LYS A 201 -13.07 12.55 -1.24
CA LYS A 201 -13.69 13.50 -2.18
C LYS A 201 -12.60 14.23 -2.95
N ILE A 202 -12.39 13.84 -4.21
CA ILE A 202 -11.42 14.48 -5.11
C ILE A 202 -12.16 15.57 -5.89
N GLY A 203 -11.71 16.83 -5.77
CA GLY A 203 -12.26 17.94 -6.54
C GLY A 203 -12.25 17.65 -8.04
N GLY A 204 -13.40 17.79 -8.71
CA GLY A 204 -13.54 17.56 -10.16
C GLY A 204 -13.96 16.16 -10.59
N ILE A 205 -13.94 15.15 -9.71
CA ILE A 205 -14.42 13.80 -10.01
C ILE A 205 -15.51 13.43 -9.00
N GLY A 206 -16.77 13.72 -9.34
CA GLY A 206 -17.92 13.32 -8.54
C GLY A 206 -18.14 11.81 -8.62
N LYS A 207 -17.47 11.04 -7.76
CA LYS A 207 -17.76 9.61 -7.61
C LYS A 207 -18.97 9.44 -6.68
N PRO A 208 -20.04 8.74 -7.11
CA PRO A 208 -21.18 8.50 -6.24
C PRO A 208 -20.76 7.60 -5.07
N MET A 209 -21.07 8.02 -3.85
CA MET A 209 -20.95 7.17 -2.66
C MET A 209 -22.28 6.47 -2.41
N CYS A 210 -22.24 5.18 -2.13
CA CYS A 210 -23.40 4.46 -1.60
C CYS A 210 -23.57 4.82 -0.13
N VAL A 211 -24.69 5.45 0.19
CA VAL A 211 -25.07 5.85 1.55
C VAL A 211 -26.51 5.42 1.78
N GLU A 212 -26.87 5.16 3.03
CA GLU A 212 -28.25 4.83 3.43
C GLU A 212 -28.67 5.66 4.66
N SER A 213 -29.98 5.75 4.91
CA SER A 213 -30.48 6.24 6.18
C SER A 213 -29.97 5.35 7.32
N PHE A 214 -29.58 5.97 8.44
CA PHE A 214 -29.13 5.25 9.63
C PHE A 214 -30.20 4.30 10.17
N SER A 215 -31.47 4.68 10.08
CA SER A 215 -32.58 3.83 10.51
C SER A 215 -32.72 2.58 9.64
N ASP A 216 -32.43 2.69 8.35
CA ASP A 216 -32.62 1.61 7.38
C ASP A 216 -31.41 0.67 7.36
N TYR A 217 -30.19 1.24 7.38
CA TYR A 217 -28.96 0.47 7.42
C TYR A 217 -27.85 1.22 8.19
N PRO A 218 -27.75 1.01 9.52
CA PRO A 218 -26.84 1.74 10.41
C PRO A 218 -25.38 1.83 9.94
N PRO A 219 -24.76 0.79 9.33
CA PRO A 219 -23.38 0.88 8.85
C PRO A 219 -23.16 1.92 7.73
N LEU A 220 -24.11 2.09 6.81
CA LEU A 220 -24.01 3.05 5.70
C LEU A 220 -24.58 4.44 6.04
N GLY A 221 -25.29 4.53 7.16
CA GLY A 221 -25.81 5.80 7.68
C GLY A 221 -24.88 6.51 8.65
N ARG A 222 -23.74 5.94 9.05
CA ARG A 222 -22.73 6.62 9.89
C ARG A 222 -21.67 7.26 9.00
N PHE A 223 -21.29 8.50 9.29
CA PHE A 223 -20.20 9.15 8.57
C PHE A 223 -19.33 9.97 9.51
N ALA A 224 -18.06 10.11 9.13
CA ALA A 224 -17.13 11.06 9.72
C ALA A 224 -16.57 11.94 8.61
N VAL A 225 -16.67 13.26 8.78
CA VAL A 225 -16.06 14.24 7.89
C VAL A 225 -14.66 14.51 8.43
N ARG A 226 -13.65 14.34 7.57
CA ARG A 226 -12.26 14.63 7.91
C ARG A 226 -11.74 15.75 7.02
N ASN A 227 -11.08 16.74 7.61
CA ASN A 227 -10.30 17.74 6.88
C ASN A 227 -8.83 17.56 7.24
N MET A 228 -7.95 17.39 6.26
CA MET A 228 -6.52 17.09 6.45
C MET A 228 -6.28 16.06 7.57
N ARG A 229 -7.09 14.99 7.56
CA ARG A 229 -7.06 13.86 8.51
C ARG A 229 -7.47 14.16 9.96
N GLN A 230 -7.84 15.38 10.30
CA GLN A 230 -8.59 15.67 11.53
C GLN A 230 -10.08 15.42 11.33
N THR A 231 -10.71 14.69 12.25
CA THR A 231 -12.16 14.54 12.26
C THR A 231 -12.78 15.87 12.64
N VAL A 232 -13.40 16.51 11.67
CA VAL A 232 -14.07 17.81 11.86
C VAL A 232 -15.56 17.66 12.16
N ALA A 233 -16.15 16.50 11.83
CA ALA A 233 -17.50 16.16 12.23
C ALA A 233 -17.73 14.65 12.23
N VAL A 234 -18.64 14.18 13.08
CA VAL A 234 -19.20 12.83 13.05
C VAL A 234 -20.70 12.96 13.08
N GLY A 235 -21.41 12.15 12.29
CA GLY A 235 -22.84 12.24 12.19
C GLY A 235 -23.49 10.95 11.68
N VAL A 236 -24.82 10.99 11.67
CA VAL A 236 -25.67 9.96 11.09
C VAL A 236 -26.60 10.56 10.05
N ILE A 237 -26.86 9.82 8.98
CA ILE A 237 -27.77 10.18 7.90
C ILE A 237 -29.19 9.90 8.39
N LYS A 238 -29.99 10.96 8.55
CA LYS A 238 -31.39 10.82 9.00
C LYS A 238 -32.37 10.53 7.87
N ALA A 239 -32.10 11.07 6.69
CA ALA A 239 -32.95 10.94 5.50
C ALA A 239 -32.11 11.19 4.24
N MET A 240 -32.58 10.69 3.09
CA MET A 240 -31.93 10.89 1.79
C MET A 240 -32.92 11.42 0.75
N ASP A 241 -32.60 12.58 0.17
CA ASP A 241 -33.35 13.12 -0.95
C ASP A 241 -32.72 12.65 -2.27
N LYS A 242 -33.39 11.74 -2.96
CA LYS A 242 -32.95 11.28 -4.29
C LYS A 242 -33.26 12.38 -5.30
N LYS A 243 -32.21 12.95 -5.93
CA LYS A 243 -32.40 13.86 -7.06
C LYS A 243 -33.01 13.09 -8.24
N ALA A 244 -34.15 13.55 -8.75
CA ALA A 244 -34.83 12.93 -9.90
C ALA A 244 -33.85 12.77 -11.09
N ALA A 245 -33.88 11.60 -11.72
CA ALA A 245 -33.03 11.26 -12.86
C ALA A 245 -33.43 12.09 -14.09
N GLY A 246 -32.83 13.27 -14.26
CA GLY A 246 -33.18 14.15 -15.38
C GLY A 246 -32.15 15.19 -15.83
N ALA A 247 -30.95 15.27 -15.25
CA ALA A 247 -29.99 16.31 -15.63
C ALA A 247 -28.52 15.91 -15.44
N GLY A 248 -28.14 14.72 -15.91
CA GLY A 248 -26.73 14.31 -16.02
C GLY A 248 -26.33 14.24 -17.49
N LYS A 249 -25.33 15.02 -17.90
CA LYS A 249 -24.79 15.01 -19.28
C LYS A 249 -24.34 13.58 -19.62
N VAL A 250 -25.02 12.93 -20.56
CA VAL A 250 -24.70 11.57 -21.01
C VAL A 250 -23.24 11.53 -21.46
N THR A 251 -22.46 10.62 -20.89
CA THR A 251 -21.05 10.46 -21.27
C THR A 251 -20.95 9.85 -22.67
N LYS A 252 -19.94 10.26 -23.45
CA LYS A 252 -19.71 9.70 -24.81
C LYS A 252 -19.59 8.17 -24.82
N SER A 253 -19.16 7.57 -23.70
CA SER A 253 -19.08 6.12 -23.50
C SER A 253 -20.46 5.45 -23.45
N ALA A 254 -21.46 6.10 -22.86
CA ALA A 254 -22.84 5.60 -22.81
C ALA A 254 -23.52 5.69 -24.19
N GLN A 255 -23.22 6.74 -24.97
CA GLN A 255 -23.71 6.85 -26.36
C GLN A 255 -23.14 5.76 -27.28
N LYS A 256 -21.87 5.36 -27.08
CA LYS A 256 -21.24 4.31 -27.89
C LYS A 256 -21.79 2.91 -27.54
N ALA A 257 -22.16 2.67 -26.29
CA ALA A 257 -22.79 1.42 -25.85
C ALA A 257 -24.24 1.27 -26.36
N GLN A 258 -24.98 2.38 -26.51
CA GLN A 258 -26.33 2.36 -27.09
C GLN A 258 -26.30 2.16 -28.62
N LYS A 259 -25.33 2.75 -29.33
CA LYS A 259 -25.19 2.58 -30.78
C LYS A 259 -24.75 1.16 -31.19
N ALA A 260 -24.06 0.45 -30.30
CA ALA A 260 -23.69 -0.95 -30.52
C ALA A 260 -24.85 -1.94 -30.31
N LYS A 261 -25.93 -1.53 -29.62
CA LYS A 261 -27.14 -2.35 -29.43
C LYS A 261 -28.21 -2.17 -30.51
N SER A 262 -28.05 -1.20 -31.42
CA SER A 262 -29.04 -0.89 -32.46
C SER A 262 -28.68 -1.41 -33.85
N ILE A 263 -27.66 -2.28 -33.98
CA ILE A 263 -27.35 -2.96 -35.25
C ILE A 263 -27.84 -4.41 -35.10
N SER A 264 -29.12 -4.61 -35.39
CA SER A 264 -29.71 -5.94 -35.57
C SER A 264 -29.26 -6.54 -36.91
N PRO A 265 -29.05 -7.87 -37.00
CA PRO A 265 -28.62 -8.53 -38.24
C PRO A 265 -29.75 -8.52 -39.27
N GLN A 266 -29.55 -7.90 -40.43
CA GLN A 266 -30.46 -7.99 -41.56
C GLN A 266 -30.11 -9.20 -42.44
N HIS A 267 -31.12 -10.06 -42.62
CA HIS A 267 -31.38 -10.96 -43.76
C HIS A 267 -30.32 -12.00 -44.17
N LEU A 268 -30.55 -13.27 -43.81
CA LEU A 268 -30.20 -14.40 -44.67
C LEU A 268 -31.42 -14.71 -45.58
N PRO A 269 -31.21 -15.04 -46.87
CA PRO A 269 -32.30 -15.42 -47.77
C PRO A 269 -32.84 -16.84 -47.47
N PRO A 270 -34.11 -17.13 -47.80
CA PRO A 270 -34.70 -18.44 -47.57
C PRO A 270 -34.12 -19.47 -48.54
N GLN A 271 -33.79 -20.66 -48.02
CA GLN A 271 -33.43 -21.81 -48.85
C GLN A 271 -34.70 -22.53 -49.31
N SER A 272 -34.81 -22.74 -50.62
CA SER A 272 -35.61 -23.79 -51.28
C SER A 272 -34.69 -24.57 -52.19
#